data_AF-A0A948AY44-F1
#
_entry.id   AF-A0A948AY44-F1
#
_cell.length_a   1.000
_cell.length_b   1.000
_cell.length_c   1.000
_cell.angle_alpha   90.00
_cell.angle_beta   90.00
_cell.angle_gamma   90.00
#
_symmetry.space_group_name_H-M   'P 1'
#
loop_
_entity.id
_entity.type
_entity.pdbx_description
1 polymer ?
#
loop_
_entity_poly.entity_id
_entity_poly.type
_entity_poly.pdbx_seq_one_letter_code
_entity_poly.pdbx_strand_id
1 'polypeptide(L)'
;MQPALPPCARSGFTFLEAIIALAIAALLVAVSARSLTTVFRADRSADRLLESGLLLRRVSTGQYLGSALENTPEAWPAGWRVETEPVQTGAGAEARHWETARCVSDELSVEIAFRQRD
;
A
#
# COMPACT_ATOMS: atom_id res chain seq x y z
N MET A 1 33.31 -60.20 -37.63
CA MET A 1 31.89 -59.94 -37.35
C MET A 1 31.81 -58.93 -36.22
N GLN A 2 31.56 -57.66 -36.52
CA GLN A 2 31.32 -56.62 -35.50
C GLN A 2 29.81 -56.54 -35.22
N PRO A 3 29.36 -56.55 -33.96
CA PRO A 3 27.96 -56.32 -33.63
C PRO A 3 27.64 -54.84 -33.83
N ALA A 4 26.59 -54.56 -34.59
CA ALA A 4 26.05 -53.21 -34.75
C ALA A 4 25.50 -52.72 -33.40
N LEU A 5 26.01 -51.57 -32.93
CA LEU A 5 25.48 -50.88 -31.76
C LEU A 5 24.04 -50.41 -32.03
N PRO A 6 23.14 -50.44 -31.02
CA PRO A 6 21.77 -49.99 -31.18
C PRO A 6 21.73 -48.49 -31.52
N PRO A 7 20.78 -48.04 -32.35
CA PRO A 7 20.64 -46.63 -32.69
C PRO A 7 20.35 -45.85 -31.40
N CYS A 8 21.24 -44.90 -31.08
CA CYS A 8 21.00 -43.91 -30.03
C CYS A 8 19.62 -43.29 -30.27
N ALA A 9 18.68 -43.53 -29.36
CA ALA A 9 17.41 -42.84 -29.35
C ALA A 9 17.70 -41.34 -29.21
N ARG A 10 17.64 -40.60 -30.31
CA ARG A 10 17.67 -39.14 -30.28
C ARG A 10 16.47 -38.69 -29.47
N SER A 11 16.66 -38.32 -28.21
CA SER A 11 15.63 -37.66 -27.40
C SER A 11 15.50 -36.21 -27.90
N GLY A 12 14.79 -36.04 -29.01
CA GLY A 12 14.36 -34.74 -29.50
C GLY A 12 13.01 -34.38 -28.87
N PHE A 13 12.77 -33.10 -28.64
CA PHE A 13 11.45 -32.61 -28.29
C PHE A 13 10.50 -32.83 -29.48
N THR A 14 9.36 -33.48 -29.24
CA THR A 14 8.29 -33.50 -30.23
C THR A 14 7.66 -32.11 -30.33
N PHE A 15 7.08 -31.78 -31.49
CA PHE A 15 6.39 -30.51 -31.69
C PHE A 15 5.27 -30.29 -30.65
N LEU A 16 4.57 -31.35 -30.27
CA LEU A 16 3.55 -31.33 -29.23
C LEU A 16 4.13 -30.99 -27.86
N GLU A 17 5.24 -31.62 -27.46
CA GLU A 17 5.91 -31.31 -26.20
C GLU A 17 6.42 -29.87 -26.17
N ALA A 18 6.89 -29.34 -27.31
CA ALA A 18 7.34 -27.95 -27.40
C ALA A 18 6.17 -26.96 -27.21
N ILE A 19 5.00 -27.26 -27.79
CA ILE A 19 3.78 -26.46 -27.57
C ILE A 19 3.33 -26.52 -26.11
N ILE A 20 3.32 -27.70 -25.50
CA ILE A 20 2.93 -27.87 -24.10
C ILE A 20 3.90 -27.11 -23.18
N ALA A 21 5.20 -27.23 -23.40
CA ALA A 21 6.22 -26.51 -22.64
C ALA A 21 6.05 -24.99 -22.79
N LEU A 22 5.79 -24.50 -24.01
CA LEU A 22 5.54 -23.09 -24.26
C LEU A 22 4.26 -22.60 -23.57
N ALA A 23 3.18 -23.38 -23.60
CA ALA A 23 1.93 -23.04 -22.94
C ALA A 23 2.09 -22.96 -21.40
N ILE A 24 2.83 -23.91 -20.80
CA ILE A 24 3.15 -23.89 -19.37
C ILE A 24 4.02 -22.67 -19.04
N ALA A 25 5.06 -22.40 -19.83
CA ALA A 25 5.92 -21.23 -19.62
C ALA A 25 5.12 -19.92 -19.71
N ALA A 26 4.25 -19.79 -20.72
CA ALA A 26 3.38 -18.62 -20.86
C ALA A 26 2.43 -18.45 -19.67
N LEU A 27 1.84 -19.55 -19.18
CA LEU A 27 0.98 -19.53 -18.01
C LEU A 27 1.74 -19.09 -16.74
N LEU A 28 2.94 -19.63 -16.52
CA LEU A 28 3.78 -19.26 -15.38
C LEU A 28 4.18 -17.78 -15.42
N VAL A 29 4.52 -17.25 -16.60
CA VAL A 29 4.83 -15.83 -16.77
C VAL A 29 3.60 -14.98 -16.47
N ALA A 30 2.43 -15.35 -16.98
CA ALA A 30 1.19 -14.61 -16.75
C ALA A 30 0.80 -14.58 -15.26
N VAL A 31 0.91 -15.71 -14.56
CA VAL A 31 0.64 -15.80 -13.12
C VAL A 31 1.66 -14.97 -12.33
N SER A 32 2.95 -15.06 -12.66
CA SER A 32 4.01 -14.30 -12.00
C SER A 32 3.83 -12.79 -12.17
N ALA A 33 3.49 -12.34 -13.38
CA ALA A 33 3.21 -10.93 -13.65
C ALA A 33 2.02 -10.42 -12.83
N ARG A 34 0.93 -11.20 -12.75
CA ARG A 34 -0.23 -10.86 -11.91
C ARG A 34 0.15 -10.79 -10.43
N SER A 35 0.91 -11.76 -9.92
CA SER A 35 1.37 -11.73 -8.54
C SER A 35 2.24 -10.50 -8.25
N LEU A 36 3.23 -10.20 -9.09
CA LEU A 36 4.09 -9.03 -8.94
C LEU A 36 3.29 -7.72 -8.95
N THR A 37 2.33 -7.56 -9.87
CA THR A 37 1.49 -6.35 -9.87
C THR A 37 0.66 -6.19 -8.61
N THR A 38 0.15 -7.28 -8.03
CA THR A 38 -0.57 -7.22 -6.74
C THR A 38 0.36 -6.85 -5.59
N VAL A 39 1.57 -7.41 -5.57
CA VAL A 39 2.57 -7.11 -4.54
C VAL A 39 3.01 -5.65 -4.63
N PHE A 40 3.34 -5.14 -5.82
CA PHE A 40 3.74 -3.73 -5.97
C PHE A 40 2.62 -2.75 -5.62
N ARG A 41 1.36 -3.12 -5.85
CA ARG A 41 0.22 -2.29 -5.40
C ARG A 41 0.12 -2.28 -3.87
N ALA A 42 0.28 -3.45 -3.24
CA ALA A 42 0.26 -3.56 -1.79
C ALA A 42 1.41 -2.79 -1.14
N ASP A 43 2.62 -2.90 -1.70
CA ASP A 43 3.83 -2.22 -1.21
C ASP A 43 3.68 -0.70 -1.24
N ARG A 44 3.22 -0.14 -2.37
CA ARG A 44 2.91 1.30 -2.46
C ARG A 44 1.85 1.73 -1.46
N SER A 45 0.81 0.92 -1.24
CA SER A 45 -0.23 1.26 -0.26
C SER A 45 0.30 1.26 1.17
N ALA A 46 1.23 0.36 1.50
CA ALA A 46 1.88 0.30 2.80
C ALA A 46 2.77 1.54 3.05
N ASP A 47 3.56 1.95 2.05
CA ASP A 47 4.37 3.16 2.13
C ASP A 47 3.51 4.41 2.38
N ARG A 48 2.41 4.55 1.62
CA ARG A 48 1.45 5.65 1.79
C ARG A 48 0.79 5.65 3.18
N LEU A 49 0.46 4.47 3.71
CA LEU A 49 -0.09 4.35 5.06
C LEU A 49 0.93 4.75 6.13
N LEU A 50 2.19 4.33 5.98
CA LEU A 50 3.27 4.72 6.90
C LEU A 50 3.51 6.23 6.88
N GLU A 51 3.56 6.84 5.68
CA GLU A 51 3.67 8.29 5.51
C GLU A 51 2.51 9.01 6.24
N SER A 52 1.28 8.57 6.01
CA SER A 52 0.09 9.16 6.65
C SER A 52 0.14 9.04 8.17
N GLY A 53 0.57 7.90 8.71
CA GLY A 53 0.68 7.66 10.14
C GLY A 53 1.71 8.59 10.79
N LEU A 54 2.84 8.84 10.13
CA LEU A 54 3.84 9.79 10.60
C LEU A 54 3.31 11.24 10.59
N LEU A 55 2.55 11.63 9.56
CA LEU A 55 1.92 12.94 9.47
C LEU A 55 0.89 13.15 10.58
N LEU A 56 -0.03 12.20 10.76
CA LEU A 56 -1.03 12.25 11.83
C LEU A 56 -0.38 12.27 13.22
N ARG A 57 0.71 11.52 13.40
CA ARG A 57 1.49 11.56 14.64
C ARG A 57 2.12 12.94 14.88
N ARG A 58 2.62 13.59 13.82
CA ARG A 58 3.19 14.94 13.91
C ARG A 58 2.13 15.98 14.27
N VAL A 59 0.96 15.90 13.63
CA VAL A 59 -0.21 16.75 13.90
C VAL A 59 -0.65 16.62 15.35
N SER A 60 -0.90 15.38 15.81
CA SER A 60 -1.33 15.12 17.19
C SER A 60 -0.28 15.55 18.22
N THR A 61 1.02 15.38 17.93
CA THR A 61 2.10 15.86 18.80
C THR A 61 2.14 17.39 18.85
N GLY A 62 1.96 18.07 17.70
CA GLY A 62 1.90 19.53 17.62
C GLY A 62 0.78 20.11 18.47
N GLN A 63 -0.42 19.54 18.36
CA GLN A 63 -1.57 19.94 19.18
C GLN A 63 -1.38 19.62 20.67
N TYR A 64 -0.79 18.46 21.00
CA TYR A 64 -0.48 18.14 22.39
C TYR A 64 0.48 19.15 23.04
N LEU A 65 1.44 19.65 22.24
CA LEU A 65 2.41 20.65 22.68
C LEU A 65 1.88 22.09 22.60
N GLY A 66 0.63 22.30 22.17
CA GLY A 66 0.04 23.63 21.99
C GLY A 66 0.66 24.45 20.84
N SER A 67 1.40 23.79 19.93
CA SER A 67 1.89 24.41 18.71
C SER A 67 0.76 24.41 17.69
N ALA A 68 0.30 25.59 17.26
CA ALA A 68 -0.63 25.70 16.16
C ALA A 68 -0.07 24.96 14.93
N LEU A 69 -0.93 24.15 14.29
CA LEU A 69 -0.62 23.42 13.06
C LEU A 69 -0.10 24.33 11.93
N GLU A 70 -0.40 25.62 12.01
CA GLU A 70 0.10 26.67 11.11
C GLU A 70 1.63 26.80 11.10
N ASN A 71 2.31 26.38 12.17
CA ASN A 71 3.79 26.41 12.25
C ASN A 71 4.45 25.09 11.83
N THR A 72 3.69 24.13 11.31
CA THR A 72 4.27 22.88 10.80
C THR A 72 4.84 23.16 9.41
N PRO A 73 6.16 22.97 9.17
CA PRO A 73 6.80 23.39 7.93
C PRO A 73 6.11 22.77 6.72
N GLU A 74 5.78 23.64 5.75
CA GLU A 74 4.99 23.46 4.52
C GLU A 74 5.35 22.29 3.60
N ALA A 75 6.29 21.42 3.96
CA ALA A 75 6.64 20.26 3.14
C ALA A 75 5.79 19.04 3.51
N TRP A 76 4.47 19.14 3.34
CA TRP A 76 3.63 17.95 3.25
C TRP A 76 4.05 17.17 1.98
N PRO A 77 4.16 15.84 2.02
CA PRO A 77 4.44 15.08 0.81
C PRO A 77 3.39 15.42 -0.27
N ALA A 78 3.82 15.51 -1.53
CA ALA A 78 2.98 16.01 -2.60
C ALA A 78 1.66 15.21 -2.70
N GLY A 79 0.55 15.94 -2.77
CA GLY A 79 -0.81 15.38 -2.85
C GLY A 79 -1.48 15.12 -1.50
N TRP A 80 -0.78 15.28 -0.37
CA TRP A 80 -1.38 15.14 0.95
C TRP A 80 -1.91 16.47 1.48
N ARG A 81 -3.10 16.42 2.08
CA ARG A 81 -3.72 17.53 2.81
C ARG A 81 -4.18 17.05 4.18
N VAL A 82 -4.10 17.92 5.19
CA VAL A 82 -4.77 17.68 6.46
C VAL A 82 -5.96 18.58 6.63
N GLU A 83 -7.10 17.93 6.88
CA GLU A 83 -8.36 18.56 7.21
C GLU A 83 -8.61 18.32 8.69
N THR A 84 -8.98 19.38 9.41
CA THR A 84 -9.36 19.28 10.83
C THR A 84 -10.83 19.62 11.01
N GLU A 85 -11.61 18.74 11.63
CA GLU A 85 -13.03 18.97 11.89
C GLU A 85 -13.34 18.84 13.39
N PRO A 86 -14.03 19.82 14.00
CA PRO A 86 -14.49 19.68 15.36
C PRO A 86 -15.65 18.67 15.44
N VAL A 87 -15.50 17.65 16.28
CA VAL A 87 -16.54 16.64 16.51
C VAL A 87 -17.00 16.72 17.96
N GLN A 88 -18.29 16.99 18.16
CA GLN A 88 -18.92 16.90 19.47
C GLN A 88 -19.55 15.52 19.66
N THR A 89 -19.25 14.89 20.79
CA THR A 89 -19.92 13.64 21.19
C THR A 89 -20.63 13.84 22.53
N GLY A 90 -21.90 13.43 22.61
CA GLY A 90 -22.75 13.65 23.79
C GLY A 90 -23.60 14.92 23.68
N ALA A 91 -24.46 15.15 24.68
CA ALA A 91 -25.35 16.31 24.75
C ALA A 91 -25.35 16.91 26.17
N GLY A 92 -25.46 18.23 26.29
CA GLY A 92 -25.51 18.92 27.58
C GLY A 92 -24.17 18.91 28.31
N ALA A 93 -24.18 18.72 29.63
CA ALA A 93 -23.00 18.80 30.49
C ALA A 93 -21.94 17.71 30.26
N GLU A 94 -22.25 16.68 29.45
CA GLU A 94 -21.32 15.60 29.09
C GLU A 94 -20.72 15.75 27.68
N ALA A 95 -20.99 16.86 26.98
CA ALA A 95 -20.45 17.09 25.65
C ALA A 95 -18.91 17.07 25.68
N ARG A 96 -18.33 16.10 24.98
CA ARG A 96 -16.88 16.02 24.76
C ARG A 96 -16.55 16.59 23.41
N HIS A 97 -15.66 17.58 23.42
CA HIS A 97 -15.09 18.17 22.22
C HIS A 97 -13.90 17.32 21.76
N TRP A 98 -13.98 16.89 20.52
CA TRP A 98 -12.90 16.23 19.79
C TRP A 98 -12.57 17.10 18.59
N GLU A 99 -11.37 16.92 18.10
CA GLU A 99 -10.98 17.41 16.80
C GLU A 99 -10.43 16.20 16.05
N THR A 100 -10.94 15.99 14.84
CA THR A 100 -10.44 14.94 13.95
C THR A 100 -9.44 15.56 13.02
N ALA A 101 -8.34 14.87 12.75
CA ALA A 101 -7.43 15.21 11.66
C ALA A 101 -7.49 14.10 10.63
N ARG A 102 -7.78 14.48 9.38
CA ARG A 102 -7.82 13.57 8.24
C ARG A 102 -6.69 13.91 7.29
N CYS A 103 -5.79 12.97 7.07
CA CYS A 103 -4.83 13.00 5.96
C CYS A 103 -5.53 12.48 4.70
N VAL A 104 -5.70 13.34 3.70
CA VAL A 104 -6.33 13.00 2.42
C VAL A 104 -5.27 13.03 1.31
N SER A 105 -5.25 11.98 0.49
CA SER A 105 -4.53 11.91 -0.79
C SER A 105 -5.49 11.45 -1.89
N ASP A 106 -5.09 11.56 -3.16
CA ASP A 106 -5.90 11.16 -4.32
C ASP A 106 -6.30 9.67 -4.30
N GLU A 107 -5.55 8.82 -3.59
CA GLU A 107 -5.73 7.35 -3.57
C GLU A 107 -6.23 6.81 -2.22
N LEU A 108 -6.00 7.54 -1.11
CA LEU A 108 -6.21 7.06 0.24
C LEU A 108 -6.52 8.21 1.21
N SER A 109 -7.50 8.01 2.09
CA SER A 109 -7.75 8.88 3.24
C SER A 109 -7.55 8.11 4.56
N VAL A 110 -6.88 8.74 5.51
CA VAL A 110 -6.67 8.20 6.87
C VAL A 110 -7.05 9.26 7.87
N GLU A 111 -7.88 8.88 8.84
CA GLU A 111 -8.44 9.78 9.84
C GLU A 111 -8.06 9.33 11.25
N ILE A 112 -7.74 10.30 12.11
CA ILE A 112 -7.58 10.10 13.55
C ILE A 112 -8.39 11.13 14.31
N ALA A 113 -9.05 10.70 15.38
CA ALA A 113 -9.72 11.58 16.33
C ALA A 113 -8.83 11.78 17.56
N PHE A 114 -8.68 13.02 18.01
CA PHE A 114 -8.02 13.34 19.27
C PHE A 114 -8.93 14.22 20.12
N ARG A 115 -8.84 14.03 21.44
CA ARG A 115 -9.69 14.74 22.40
C ARG A 115 -9.17 16.16 22.57
N GLN A 116 -10.04 17.14 22.40
CA GLN A 116 -9.71 18.53 22.69
C GLN A 116 -9.56 18.67 24.21
N ARG A 117 -8.45 19.29 24.66
CA ARG A 117 -8.22 19.55 26.09
C ARG A 117 -8.89 20.87 26.42
N ASP A 118 -9.79 20.85 27.41
CA ASP A 118 -10.43 22.05 27.98
C ASP A 118 -9.39 22.96 28.66
#